data_AF-A0A3D2JP68-F1
#
_entry.id   AF-A0A3D2JP68-F1
#
_cell.length_a   1.000
_cell.length_b   1.000
_cell.length_c   1.000
_cell.angle_alpha   90.00
_cell.angle_beta   90.00
_cell.angle_gamma   90.00
#
_symmetry.space_group_name_H-M   'P 1'
#
loop_
_entity.id
_entity.type
_entity.pdbx_description
1 polymer ?
#
loop_
_entity_poly.entity_id
_entity_poly.type
_entity_poly.pdbx_seq_one_letter_code
_entity_poly.pdbx_strand_id
1 'polypeptide(L)'
;MEHPNSAFDIEWVPDGERQPKTDDEMWANLKRFLEEITPVAEEVGVRVGLHPYDPPVPAISGVARIMRSPEAFRKYLDLVPSDNTGVVVC
;
A
#
# COMPACT_ATOMS: atom_id res chain seq x y z
N MET A 1 -9.75 7.37 31.25
CA MET A 1 -9.09 8.18 30.21
C MET A 1 -7.85 7.40 29.81
N GLU A 2 -7.97 6.40 28.93
CA GLU A 2 -6.88 5.41 28.73
C GLU A 2 -6.71 4.94 27.27
N HIS A 3 -7.14 5.73 26.30
CA HIS A 3 -6.68 5.52 24.92
C HIS A 3 -6.00 6.81 24.42
N PRO A 4 -4.76 7.08 24.88
CA PRO A 4 -3.97 8.16 24.34
C PRO A 4 -3.53 7.76 22.91
N ASN A 5 -4.23 8.30 21.91
CA ASN A 5 -3.97 8.14 20.48
C ASN A 5 -4.13 6.70 19.94
N SER A 6 -4.90 6.55 18.87
CA SER A 6 -5.15 5.30 18.13
C SER A 6 -3.93 4.77 17.36
N ALA A 7 -2.74 4.88 17.94
CA ALA A 7 -1.50 4.46 17.33
C ALA A 7 -1.45 2.92 17.29
N PHE A 8 -0.90 2.40 16.19
CA PHE A 8 -0.62 0.98 16.03
C PHE A 8 0.31 0.49 17.15
N ASP A 9 -0.08 -0.60 17.83
CA ASP A 9 0.75 -1.27 18.82
C ASP A 9 1.38 -2.52 18.20
N ILE A 10 2.72 -2.56 18.18
CA ILE A 10 3.45 -3.69 17.63
C ILE A 10 3.19 -4.98 18.39
N GLU A 11 2.82 -4.90 19.68
CA GLU A 11 2.49 -6.05 20.51
C GLU A 11 1.29 -6.84 19.98
N TRP A 12 0.41 -6.22 19.17
CA TRP A 12 -0.75 -6.88 18.56
C TRP A 12 -0.39 -7.82 17.42
N VAL A 13 0.81 -7.70 16.83
CA VAL A 13 1.25 -8.60 15.76
C VAL A 13 1.93 -9.81 16.39
N PRO A 14 1.50 -11.06 16.14
CA PRO A 14 2.19 -12.25 16.65
C PRO A 14 3.68 -12.27 16.22
N ASP A 15 4.58 -12.72 17.11
CA ASP A 15 6.04 -12.66 16.86
C ASP A 15 6.47 -13.33 15.55
N GLY A 16 5.82 -14.44 15.18
CA GLY A 16 6.08 -15.17 13.93
C GLY A 16 5.67 -14.40 12.66
N GLU A 17 4.79 -13.41 12.79
CA GLU A 17 4.25 -12.62 11.68
C GLU A 17 4.98 -11.29 11.46
N ARG A 18 5.86 -10.89 12.39
CA ARG A 18 6.70 -9.68 12.30
C ARG A 18 7.93 -9.90 11.42
N GLN A 19 7.72 -10.41 10.21
CA GLN A 19 8.81 -10.71 9.28
C GLN A 19 9.13 -9.51 8.38
N PRO A 20 10.42 -9.23 8.12
CA PRO A 20 10.81 -8.27 7.09
C PRO A 20 10.15 -8.58 5.75
N LYS A 21 9.82 -7.52 5.00
CA LYS A 21 9.23 -7.62 3.67
C LYS A 21 10.05 -6.84 2.67
N THR A 22 10.45 -7.54 1.61
CA THR A 22 11.22 -6.98 0.50
C THR A 22 10.35 -6.15 -0.43
N ASP A 23 10.98 -5.29 -1.24
CA ASP A 23 10.27 -4.53 -2.29
C ASP A 23 9.50 -5.47 -3.23
N ASP A 24 10.10 -6.59 -3.64
CA ASP A 24 9.49 -7.53 -4.59
C ASP A 24 8.24 -8.20 -4.00
N GLU A 25 8.29 -8.62 -2.74
CA GLU A 25 7.11 -9.15 -2.04
C GLU A 25 6.00 -8.10 -1.94
N MET A 26 6.33 -6.85 -1.61
CA MET A 26 5.35 -5.77 -1.51
C MET A 26 4.74 -5.44 -2.88
N TRP A 27 5.53 -5.45 -3.95
CA TRP A 27 5.04 -5.25 -5.31
C TRP A 27 4.12 -6.39 -5.76
N ALA A 28 4.49 -7.64 -5.48
CA ALA A 28 3.66 -8.80 -5.80
C ALA A 28 2.32 -8.77 -5.05
N ASN A 29 2.35 -8.43 -3.76
CA ASN A 29 1.14 -8.29 -2.95
C ASN A 29 0.24 -7.17 -3.44
N LEU A 30 0.81 -6.01 -3.79
CA LEU A 30 0.05 -4.88 -4.34
C LEU A 30 -0.59 -5.25 -5.68
N LYS A 31 0.16 -5.88 -6.59
CA LYS A 31 -0.39 -6.33 -7.88
C LYS A 31 -1.57 -7.27 -7.69
N ARG A 32 -1.43 -8.30 -6.84
CA ARG A 32 -2.52 -9.23 -6.52
C ARG A 32 -3.74 -8.49 -5.97
N PHE A 33 -3.54 -7.54 -5.05
CA PHE A 33 -4.65 -6.75 -4.51
C PHE A 33 -5.37 -5.97 -5.62
N LEU A 34 -4.63 -5.28 -6.49
CA LEU A 34 -5.19 -4.49 -7.58
C LEU A 34 -5.93 -5.35 -8.62
N GLU A 35 -5.42 -6.55 -8.93
CA GLU A 35 -6.07 -7.50 -9.84
C GLU A 35 -7.47 -7.90 -9.34
N GLU A 36 -7.65 -8.00 -8.01
CA GLU A 36 -8.94 -8.35 -7.40
C GLU A 36 -9.86 -7.14 -7.25
N ILE A 37 -9.35 -5.98 -6.80
CA ILE A 37 -10.20 -4.83 -6.45
C ILE A 37 -10.57 -3.95 -7.65
N THR A 38 -9.71 -3.86 -8.68
CA THR A 38 -9.92 -2.94 -9.81
C THR A 38 -11.20 -3.28 -10.59
N PRO A 39 -11.48 -4.55 -10.94
CA PRO A 39 -12.72 -4.90 -11.63
C PRO A 39 -13.98 -4.55 -10.83
N VAL A 40 -13.92 -4.72 -9.50
CA VAL A 40 -15.03 -4.37 -8.60
C VAL A 40 -15.23 -2.85 -8.59
N ALA A 41 -14.15 -2.07 -8.50
CA ALA A 41 -14.21 -0.61 -8.53
C ALA A 41 -14.80 -0.09 -9.86
N GLU A 42 -14.46 -0.72 -10.98
CA GLU A 42 -15.05 -0.44 -12.29
C GLU A 42 -16.55 -0.77 -12.32
N GLU A 43 -16.94 -1.97 -11.86
CA GLU A 43 -18.34 -2.43 -11.83
C GLU A 43 -19.25 -1.46 -11.08
N VAL A 44 -18.80 -0.98 -9.91
CA VAL A 44 -19.60 -0.07 -9.08
C VAL A 44 -19.35 1.41 -9.35
N GLY A 45 -18.47 1.75 -10.30
CA GLY A 45 -18.14 3.13 -10.67
C GLY A 45 -17.41 3.93 -9.58
N VAL A 46 -16.70 3.26 -8.66
CA VAL A 46 -15.90 3.90 -7.61
C VAL A 46 -14.48 4.12 -8.09
N ARG A 47 -13.87 5.24 -7.67
CA ARG A 47 -12.44 5.51 -7.89
C ARG A 47 -11.66 5.24 -6.61
N VAL A 48 -10.66 4.36 -6.69
CA VAL A 48 -9.73 4.05 -5.62
C VAL A 48 -8.46 4.88 -5.82
N GLY A 49 -8.03 5.57 -4.77
CA GLY A 49 -6.81 6.38 -4.79
C GLY A 49 -5.77 5.84 -3.83
N LEU A 50 -4.57 5.55 -4.34
CA LEU A 50 -3.42 5.18 -3.52
C LEU A 50 -2.80 6.42 -2.87
N HIS A 51 -2.68 6.41 -1.54
CA HIS A 51 -1.96 7.43 -0.78
C HIS A 51 -0.45 7.12 -0.76
N PRO A 52 0.44 8.12 -0.90
CA PRO A 52 1.89 7.94 -0.81
C PRO A 52 2.34 7.43 0.57
N TYR A 53 3.57 6.94 0.67
CA TYR A 53 4.13 6.62 2.00
C TYR A 53 4.63 7.88 2.71
N ASP A 54 4.28 8.04 4.00
CA ASP A 54 4.79 9.09 4.89
C ASP A 54 5.53 8.49 6.11
N PRO A 55 6.84 8.72 6.31
CA PRO A 55 7.75 9.35 5.35
C PRO A 55 8.10 8.42 4.17
N PRO A 56 8.44 8.95 2.98
CA PRO A 56 8.79 8.17 1.79
C PRO A 56 10.23 7.64 1.84
N VAL A 57 10.52 6.77 2.82
CA VAL A 57 11.83 6.14 3.06
C VAL A 57 11.84 4.68 2.61
N PRO A 58 13.00 4.02 2.42
CA PRO A 58 13.05 2.64 1.91
C PRO A 58 12.28 1.60 2.71
N ALA A 59 12.35 1.65 4.03
CA ALA A 59 11.69 0.71 4.91
C ALA A 59 11.46 1.33 6.30
N ILE A 60 10.45 0.83 6.99
CA ILE A 60 10.25 1.06 8.43
C ILE A 60 10.06 -0.31 9.08
N SER A 61 10.77 -0.56 10.18
CA SER A 61 10.69 -1.82 10.94
C SER A 61 10.85 -3.08 10.08
N GLY A 62 11.70 -3.01 9.05
CA GLY A 62 11.95 -4.14 8.14
C GLY A 62 10.92 -4.32 7.02
N VAL A 63 9.87 -3.50 6.95
CA VAL A 63 8.86 -3.56 5.89
C VAL A 63 9.18 -2.53 4.81
N ALA A 64 9.38 -2.98 3.57
CA ALA A 64 9.63 -2.12 2.42
C ALA A 64 8.47 -1.18 2.11
N ARG A 65 8.80 0.06 1.74
CA ARG A 65 7.83 1.09 1.35
C ARG A 65 8.02 1.45 -0.12
N ILE A 66 7.29 0.77 -0.98
CA ILE A 66 7.43 0.85 -2.45
C ILE A 66 6.90 2.15 -3.09
N MET A 67 5.96 2.88 -2.47
CA MET A 67 5.37 4.14 -2.98
C MET A 67 6.15 5.37 -2.51
N ARG A 68 7.42 5.48 -2.93
CA ARG A 68 8.40 6.45 -2.41
C ARG A 68 9.08 7.32 -3.48
N SER A 69 8.70 7.21 -4.75
CA SER A 69 9.23 8.05 -5.83
C SER A 69 8.25 8.18 -7.01
N PRO A 70 8.42 9.18 -7.90
CA PRO A 70 7.62 9.31 -9.12
C PRO A 70 7.63 8.04 -10.00
N GLU A 71 8.77 7.37 -10.10
CA GLU A 71 8.93 6.13 -10.87
C GLU A 71 8.11 4.99 -10.28
N ALA A 72 8.01 4.92 -8.95
CA ALA A 72 7.15 3.97 -8.29
C ALA A 72 5.67 4.23 -8.57
N PHE A 73 5.23 5.49 -8.56
CA PHE A 73 3.84 5.81 -8.91
C PHE A 73 3.52 5.44 -10.36
N ARG A 74 4.44 5.66 -11.30
CA ARG A 74 4.28 5.20 -12.70
C ARG A 74 4.15 3.68 -12.76
N LYS A 75 5.09 2.95 -12.13
CA LYS A 75 5.01 1.49 -12.06
C LYS A 75 3.69 0.99 -11.47
N TYR A 76 3.18 1.64 -10.42
CA TYR A 76 1.89 1.33 -9.82
C TYR A 76 0.73 1.46 -10.81
N LEU A 77 0.64 2.59 -11.53
CA LEU A 77 -0.40 2.83 -12.52
C LEU A 77 -0.34 1.82 -13.69
N ASP A 78 0.86 1.33 -14.00
CA ASP A 78 1.08 0.33 -15.05
C ASP A 78 0.77 -1.12 -14.61
N LEU A 79 0.60 -1.40 -13.30
CA LEU A 79 0.36 -2.77 -12.81
C LEU A 79 -0.96 -3.35 -13.30
N VAL A 80 -2.04 -2.57 -13.17
CA VAL A 80 -3.41 -2.91 -13.59
C VAL A 80 -4.06 -1.61 -14.09
N PRO A 81 -3.88 -1.27 -15.38
CA PRO A 81 -4.34 0.01 -15.92
C PRO A 81 -5.86 0.14 -15.86
N SER A 82 -6.35 1.23 -15.24
CA SER A 82 -7.79 1.55 -15.15
C SER A 82 -7.99 3.03 -14.78
N ASP A 83 -9.05 3.65 -15.30
CA ASP A 83 -9.47 5.01 -14.90
C ASP A 83 -10.06 5.04 -13.48
N ASN A 84 -10.39 3.87 -12.92
CA ASN A 84 -10.96 3.70 -11.59
C ASN A 84 -9.89 3.48 -10.49
N THR A 85 -8.62 3.36 -10.88
CA THR A 85 -7.48 3.19 -9.96
C THR A 85 -6.45 4.29 -10.20
N GLY A 86 -6.23 5.14 -9.20
CA GLY A 86 -5.35 6.31 -9.32
C GLY A 86 -4.48 6.57 -8.10
N VAL A 87 -3.86 7.75 -8.05
CA VAL A 87 -3.03 8.22 -6.93
C VAL A 87 -3.69 9.44 -6.29
N VAL A 88 -3.71 9.49 -4.96
CA VAL A 88 -4.07 10.69 -4.21
C VAL A 88 -2.82 11.53 -4.02
N VAL A 89 -2.88 12.80 -4.42
CA VAL A 89 -1.80 13.77 -4.17
C VAL A 89 -2.00 14.32 -2.76
N CYS A 90 -1.17 13.86 -1.83
CA CYS A 90 -1.13 14.32 -0.43
C CYS A 90 -0.09 15.44 -0.26
#